data_AF-A0A430HYZ9-F1
#
_entry.id   AF-A0A430HYZ9-F1
#
_cell.length_a   1.000
_cell.length_b   1.000
_cell.length_c   1.000
_cell.angle_alpha   90.00
_cell.angle_beta   90.00
_cell.angle_gamma   90.00
#
_symmetry.space_group_name_H-M   'P 1'
#
loop_
_entity.id
_entity.type
_entity.pdbx_description
1 polymer ?
#
loop_
_entity_poly.entity_id
_entity_poly.type
_entity_poly.pdbx_seq_one_letter_code
_entity_poly.pdbx_strand_id
1 'polypeptide(L)' 'MSAVIHTYTIVRTPPQGFDGAPYCVAIIDVDGQLETARVSGYVEGTEINIGDHLHRLEQPDEFGAVYALQ' A
#
# COMPACT_ATOMS: atom_id res chain seq x y z
N MET A 1 7.40 -0.73 15.45
CA MET A 1 6.08 -0.38 14.91
C MET A 1 5.77 -1.43 13.88
N SER A 2 4.78 -2.28 14.13
CA SER A 2 4.38 -3.32 13.19
C SER A 2 3.27 -2.75 12.32
N ALA A 3 3.51 -2.65 11.01
CA ALA A 3 2.49 -2.32 10.02
C ALA A 3 2.21 -3.58 9.20
N VAL A 4 0.97 -4.05 9.19
CA VAL A 4 0.56 -5.25 8.44
C VAL A 4 -0.66 -4.97 7.59
N ILE A 5 -0.76 -5.65 6.45
CA ILE A 5 -1.95 -5.56 5.60
C ILE A 5 -3.12 -6.24 6.29
N HIS A 6 -4.15 -5.47 6.66
CA HIS A 6 -5.40 -6.01 7.19
C HIS A 6 -6.32 -6.48 6.06
N THR A 7 -6.43 -5.70 5.00
CA THR A 7 -7.06 -6.06 3.73
C THR A 7 -6.60 -5.10 2.65
N TYR A 8 -6.78 -5.44 1.38
CA TYR A 8 -6.32 -4.61 0.27
C TYR A 8 -7.23 -4.71 -0.94
N THR A 9 -7.07 -3.73 -1.84
CA THR A 9 -7.59 -3.76 -3.19
C THR A 9 -6.52 -3.29 -4.16
N ILE A 10 -6.51 -3.89 -5.35
CA ILE A 10 -5.64 -3.48 -6.44
C ILE A 10 -6.44 -2.62 -7.40
N VAL A 11 -6.05 -1.37 -7.52
CA VAL A 11 -6.60 -0.46 -8.51
C VAL A 11 -5.82 -0.66 -9.81
N ARG A 12 -6.48 -1.27 -10.78
CA ARG A 12 -5.90 -1.58 -12.11
C ARG A 12 -6.16 -0.49 -13.15
N THR A 13 -7.18 0.32 -12.92
CA THR A 13 -7.55 1.44 -13.80
C THR A 13 -7.42 2.72 -13.00
N PRO A 14 -6.55 3.66 -13.40
CA PRO A 14 -6.33 4.85 -12.62
C PRO A 14 -7.49 5.84 -12.75
N PRO A 15 -7.67 6.75 -11.77
CA PRO A 15 -8.53 7.91 -11.94
C PRO A 15 -7.98 8.86 -13.01
N GLN A 16 -8.84 9.74 -13.51
CA GLN A 16 -8.45 10.74 -14.52
C GLN A 16 -7.30 11.64 -14.01
N GLY A 17 -6.25 11.79 -14.82
CA GLY A 17 -5.09 12.62 -14.50
C GLY A 17 -4.05 11.95 -13.60
N PHE A 18 -4.16 10.63 -13.39
CA PHE A 18 -3.19 9.83 -12.66
C PHE A 18 -2.73 8.67 -13.54
N ASP A 19 -1.42 8.48 -13.68
CA ASP A 19 -0.87 7.42 -14.56
C ASP A 19 -0.19 6.28 -13.77
N GLY A 20 -0.23 6.32 -12.43
CA GLY A 20 0.50 5.40 -11.55
C GLY A 20 -0.18 4.03 -11.31
N ALA A 21 -0.96 3.51 -12.26
CA ALA A 21 -1.61 2.21 -12.14
C ALA A 21 -0.82 1.08 -12.84
N PRO A 22 -0.91 -0.18 -12.35
CA PRO A 22 -1.70 -0.61 -11.20
C PRO A 22 -1.05 -0.25 -9.85
N TYR A 23 -1.86 -0.05 -8.81
CA TYR A 23 -1.37 0.24 -7.46
C TYR A 23 -2.21 -0.43 -6.39
N CYS A 24 -1.62 -0.63 -5.21
CA CYS A 24 -2.28 -1.20 -4.05
C CYS A 24 -2.77 -0.10 -3.10
N VAL A 25 -4.03 -0.22 -2.68
CA VAL A 25 -4.59 0.51 -1.53
C VAL A 25 -4.96 -0.51 -0.48
N ALA A 26 -4.50 -0.31 0.75
CA ALA A 26 -4.71 -1.23 1.85
C ALA A 26 -5.35 -0.53 3.05
N ILE A 27 -6.11 -1.31 3.82
CA ILE A 27 -6.29 -1.05 5.24
C ILE A 27 -5.09 -1.70 5.93
N ILE A 28 -4.34 -0.90 6.67
CA ILE A 28 -3.12 -1.28 7.36
C ILE A 28 -3.42 -1.27 8.85
N ASP A 29 -3.08 -2.36 9.53
CA ASP A 29 -3.10 -2.44 10.99
C ASP A 29 -1.73 -2.02 11.51
N VAL A 30 -1.72 -0.92 12.26
CA VAL A 30 -0.55 -0.31 12.87
C VAL A 30 -0.71 -0.40 14.38
N ASP A 31 -0.10 -1.43 14.96
CA ASP A 31 -0.15 -1.70 16.41
C ASP A 31 -1.59 -1.68 16.98
N GLY A 32 -2.57 -2.20 16.24
CA GLY A 32 -3.99 -2.30 16.61
C GLY A 32 -4.88 -1.15 16.14
N GLN A 33 -4.32 -0.16 15.42
CA GLN A 33 -5.07 0.94 14.81
C GLN A 33 -5.15 0.73 13.30
N LEU A 34 -6.36 0.80 12.75
CA LEU A 34 -6.58 0.64 11.32
C LEU A 34 -6.52 1.98 10.61
N GLU A 35 -5.72 2.07 9.55
CA GLU A 35 -5.68 3.22 8.66
C GLU A 35 -5.72 2.82 7.19
N THR A 36 -6.25 3.69 6.33
CA THR A 36 -6.30 3.45 4.89
C THR A 36 -5.17 4.22 4.21
N ALA A 37 -4.32 3.52 3.47
CA ALA A 37 -3.21 4.13 2.76
C ALA A 37 -2.91 3.42 1.45
N ARG A 38 -2.24 4.15 0.54
CA ARG A 38 -1.58 3.53 -0.62
C ARG A 38 -0.32 2.82 -0.15
N VAL A 39 -0.06 1.64 -0.69
CA VAL A 39 1.16 0.87 -0.45
C VAL A 39 2.09 1.03 -1.65
N SER A 40 3.31 1.49 -1.40
CA SER A 40 4.35 1.64 -2.42
C SER A 40 4.96 0.29 -2.79
N GLY A 41 5.56 0.23 -3.98
CA GLY A 41 6.26 -0.96 -4.49
C GLY A 41 5.38 -2.05 -5.10
N TYR A 42 4.05 -1.91 -5.09
CA TYR A 42 3.20 -2.83 -5.83
C TYR A 42 3.41 -2.65 -7.34
N VAL A 43 3.68 -3.75 -8.04
CA VAL A 43 3.68 -3.84 -9.51
C VAL A 43 2.82 -5.02 -9.94
N GLU A 44 2.41 -5.05 -11.21
CA GLU A 44 1.62 -6.15 -11.75
C GLU A 44 2.31 -7.50 -11.53
N GLY A 45 1.60 -8.46 -10.94
CA GLY A 45 2.12 -9.79 -10.64
C GLY A 45 2.85 -9.92 -9.30
N THR A 46 3.02 -8.84 -8.54
CA THR A 46 3.46 -8.92 -7.14
C THR A 46 2.42 -9.70 -6.32
N GLU A 47 2.86 -10.78 -5.68
CA GLU A 47 2.03 -11.48 -4.71
C GLU A 47 1.90 -10.63 -3.44
N ILE A 48 0.67 -10.50 -2.95
CA ILE A 48 0.34 -9.71 -1.77
C ILE A 48 -0.79 -10.40 -1.01
N ASN A 49 -0.61 -10.55 0.29
CA ASN A 49 -1.47 -11.33 1.16
C ASN A 49 -1.91 -10.51 2.38
N ILE A 50 -3.06 -10.86 2.93
CA ILE A 50 -3.47 -10.36 4.25
C ILE A 50 -2.47 -10.89 5.28
N GLY A 51 -2.00 -10.00 6.15
CA GLY A 51 -0.98 -10.28 7.16
C GLY A 51 0.45 -9.96 6.72
N ASP A 52 0.68 -9.61 5.44
CA ASP A 52 2.01 -9.21 4.98
C ASP A 52 2.50 -7.97 5.74
N HIS A 53 3.77 -8.01 6.12
CA HIS A 53 4.42 -6.89 6.79
C HIS A 53 4.78 -5.79 5.80
N LEU A 54 4.60 -4.56 6.23
CA LEU A 54 5.00 -3.36 5.52
C LEU A 54 6.12 -2.67 6.28
N HIS A 55 7.02 -2.01 5.55
CA HIS A 55 7.97 -1.08 6.14
C HIS A 55 7.49 0.35 5.93
N ARG A 56 7.70 1.20 6.94
CA ARG A 56 7.38 2.62 6.86
C ARG A 56 8.50 3.35 6.12
N LEU A 57 8.13 4.16 5.15
CA LEU A 57 9.07 4.98 4.39
C LEU A 57 9.54 6.18 5.24
N GLU A 58 10.81 6.58 5.10
CA GLU A 58 11.35 7.76 5.79
C GLU A 58 10.67 9.06 5.31
N GLN A 59 10.30 9.08 4.02
CA GLN A 59 9.54 10.16 3.39
C GLN A 59 8.44 9.55 2.52
N PRO A 60 7.29 10.22 2.36
CA PRO A 60 6.29 9.79 1.39
C PRO A 60 6.90 9.73 -0.02
N ASP A 61 6.49 8.75 -0.80
CA ASP A 61 6.92 8.69 -2.21
C ASP A 61 6.17 9.70 -3.10
N GLU A 62 6.45 9.67 -4.41
CA GLU A 62 5.90 10.64 -5.37
C GLU A 62 4.37 10.64 -5.46
N PHE A 63 3.69 9.57 -5.02
CA PHE A 63 2.23 9.51 -4.94
C PHE A 63 1.71 9.38 -3.50
N GLY A 64 2.50 9.83 -2.52
CA GLY A 64 2.09 10.01 -1.12
C GLY A 64 1.95 8.73 -0.30
N ALA A 65 2.46 7.58 -0.75
CA ALA A 65 2.49 6.39 0.08
C ALA A 65 3.54 6.55 1.18
N VAL A 66 3.19 6.13 2.39
CA VAL A 66 4.07 6.16 3.57
C VAL A 66 4.48 4.76 4.03
N TYR A 67 3.91 3.72 3.41
CA TYR A 67 4.26 2.32 3.61
C TYR A 67 4.64 1.69 2.27
N ALA A 68 5.51 0.70 2.33
CA ALA A 68 5.95 -0.06 1.18
C ALA A 68 5.98 -1.56 1.50
N LEU A 69 5.76 -2.37 0.45
CA LEU A 69 6.00 -3.81 0.51
C LEU A 69 7.47 -4.08 0.87
N GLN A 70 7.73 -5.20 1.55
CA GLN A 70 9.09 -5.64 1.86
C GLN A 70 9.89 -6.05 0.62
#